data_AF-A0AB34H9Y9-F1
#
_entry.id   AF-A0AB34H9Y9-F1
#
_cell.length_a   1.000
_cell.length_b   1.000
_cell.length_c   1.000
_cell.angle_alpha   90.00
_cell.angle_beta   90.00
_cell.angle_gamma   90.00
#
_symmetry.space_group_name_H-M   'P 1'
#
loop_
_entity.id
_entity.type
_entity.pdbx_description
1 polymer ?
#
loop_
_entity_poly.entity_id
_entity_poly.type
_entity_poly.pdbx_seq_one_letter_code
_entity_poly.pdbx_strand_id
1 'polypeptide(L)'
;MLRKADIDLPKRTGELTEEDVEGVITTMQNPHQYMIPDWFFNVKDGKHSQVLANGLDNKFHENLEQMKKIWAHRGLCHFWGLCVRGQHTKTTGHHGCTVHVSKKK
;
A
#
# COMPACT_ATOMS: atom_id res chain seq x y z
N MET A 1 -5.95 -12.87 6.60
CA MET A 1 -5.06 -13.75 5.81
C MET A 1 -4.74 -15.02 6.58
N LEU A 2 -4.15 -14.97 7.79
CA LEU A 2 -3.87 -16.17 8.60
C LEU A 2 -5.10 -17.08 8.83
N ARG A 3 -6.25 -16.52 9.21
CA ARG A 3 -7.52 -17.27 9.33
C ARG A 3 -7.99 -17.96 8.05
N LYS A 4 -7.56 -17.46 6.88
CA LYS A 4 -7.91 -18.02 5.57
C LYS A 4 -6.85 -19.02 5.07
N ALA A 5 -5.63 -18.94 5.60
CA ALA A 5 -4.55 -19.88 5.38
C ALA A 5 -4.55 -21.03 6.41
N ASP A 6 -5.62 -21.16 7.23
CA ASP A 6 -5.78 -22.17 8.29
C ASP A 6 -4.67 -22.19 9.36
N ILE A 7 -4.03 -21.03 9.59
CA ILE A 7 -2.96 -20.90 10.59
C ILE A 7 -3.52 -20.36 11.89
N ASP A 8 -3.13 -21.03 12.98
CA ASP A 8 -3.50 -20.67 14.32
C ASP A 8 -2.93 -19.31 14.72
N LEU A 9 -3.80 -18.40 15.18
CA LEU A 9 -3.42 -17.04 15.59
C LEU A 9 -2.52 -16.94 16.85
N PRO A 10 -2.61 -17.83 17.86
CA PRO A 10 -1.79 -17.71 19.06
C PRO A 10 -0.37 -18.28 18.89
N LYS A 11 -0.09 -18.99 17.79
CA LYS A 11 1.23 -19.57 17.52
C LYS A 11 2.27 -18.45 17.33
N ARG A 12 3.50 -18.70 17.81
CA ARG A 12 4.59 -17.72 17.69
C ARG A 12 5.17 -17.78 16.28
N THR A 13 5.57 -16.63 15.73
CA THR A 13 6.11 -16.54 14.35
C THR A 13 7.32 -17.44 14.10
N GLY A 14 8.12 -17.75 15.12
CA GLY A 14 9.28 -18.65 15.00
C GLY A 14 8.95 -20.14 15.00
N GLU A 15 7.68 -20.52 15.22
CA GLU A 15 7.21 -21.90 15.25
C GLU A 15 6.47 -22.29 13.97
N LEU A 16 6.37 -21.37 13.00
CA LEU A 16 5.72 -21.63 11.72
C LEU A 16 6.58 -22.59 10.89
N THR A 17 5.93 -23.58 10.28
CA THR A 17 6.58 -24.43 9.28
C THR A 17 6.72 -23.67 7.95
N GLU A 18 7.61 -24.15 7.08
CA GLU A 18 7.78 -23.57 5.75
C GLU A 18 6.51 -23.71 4.90
N GLU A 19 5.76 -24.81 5.08
CA GLU A 19 4.45 -25.05 4.46
C GLU A 19 3.41 -23.99 4.86
N ASP A 20 3.36 -23.61 6.14
CA ASP A 20 2.48 -22.56 6.63
C ASP A 20 2.84 -21.20 5.99
N VAL A 21 4.14 -20.91 5.84
CA VAL A 21 4.61 -19.68 5.20
C VAL A 21 4.18 -19.62 3.74
N GLU A 22 4.33 -20.71 2.98
CA GLU A 22 3.88 -20.81 1.60
C GLU A 22 2.35 -20.65 1.48
N GLY A 23 1.58 -21.22 2.41
CA GLY A 23 0.13 -21.03 2.52
C GLY A 23 -0.27 -19.56 2.70
N VAL A 24 0.50 -18.79 3.48
CA VAL A 24 0.28 -17.33 3.60
C VAL A 24 0.62 -16.60 2.32
N ILE A 25 1.75 -16.92 1.69
CA ILE A 25 2.20 -16.26 0.45
C ILE A 25 1.19 -16.46 -0.67
N THR A 26 0.69 -17.67 -0.86
CA THR A 26 -0.33 -18.00 -1.87
C THR A 26 -1.66 -17.26 -1.60
N THR A 27 -2.09 -17.20 -0.34
CA THR A 27 -3.26 -16.42 0.09
C THR A 27 -3.09 -14.92 -0.18
N MET A 28 -1.86 -14.40 -0.02
CA MET A 28 -1.53 -13.00 -0.29
C MET A 28 -1.48 -12.66 -1.78
N GLN A 29 -0.96 -13.57 -2.61
CA GLN A 29 -0.85 -13.38 -4.05
C GLN A 29 -2.21 -13.46 -4.75
N ASN A 30 -3.09 -14.38 -4.33
CA ASN A 30 -4.40 -14.58 -4.94
C ASN A 30 -5.55 -14.50 -3.93
N PRO A 31 -5.84 -13.33 -3.32
CA PRO A 31 -6.81 -13.23 -2.23
C PRO A 31 -8.24 -13.61 -2.64
N HIS A 32 -8.59 -13.41 -3.91
CA HIS A 32 -9.92 -13.70 -4.45
C HIS A 32 -10.25 -15.20 -4.42
N GLN A 33 -9.25 -16.06 -4.60
CA GLN A 33 -9.42 -17.52 -4.55
C GLN A 33 -9.79 -18.02 -3.15
N TYR A 34 -9.39 -17.28 -2.10
CA TYR A 34 -9.64 -17.62 -0.69
C TYR A 34 -10.91 -16.93 -0.13
N MET A 35 -11.80 -16.47 -1.01
CA MET A 35 -13.06 -15.81 -0.67
C MET A 35 -12.86 -14.58 0.23
N ILE A 36 -11.83 -13.78 -0.03
CA ILE A 36 -11.61 -12.51 0.65
C ILE A 36 -12.45 -11.43 -0.07
N PRO A 37 -13.27 -10.64 0.65
CA PRO A 37 -14.13 -9.62 0.02
C PRO A 37 -13.37 -8.50 -0.70
N ASP A 38 -13.97 -7.97 -1.78
CA ASP A 38 -13.37 -6.93 -2.64
C ASP A 38 -13.03 -5.61 -1.92
N TRP A 39 -13.76 -5.28 -0.86
CA TRP A 39 -13.48 -4.08 -0.07
C TRP A 39 -12.16 -4.17 0.71
N PHE A 40 -11.58 -5.36 0.85
CA PHE A 40 -10.34 -5.60 1.58
C PHE A 40 -9.07 -5.35 0.73
N PHE A 41 -9.21 -5.25 -0.60
CA PHE A 41 -8.07 -5.06 -1.50
C PHE A 41 -7.54 -3.63 -1.50
N ASN A 42 -6.22 -3.48 -1.62
CA ASN A 42 -5.54 -2.17 -1.58
C ASN A 42 -5.68 -1.35 -2.88
N VAL A 43 -5.85 -1.99 -4.05
CA VAL A 43 -5.94 -1.29 -5.34
C VAL A 43 -7.33 -1.43 -5.95
N LYS A 44 -7.87 -0.29 -6.42
CA LYS A 44 -9.22 -0.17 -7.01
C LYS A 44 -9.18 0.54 -8.37
N ASP A 45 -8.29 0.13 -9.26
CA ASP A 45 -8.15 0.67 -10.63
C ASP A 45 -9.04 -0.09 -11.65
N GLY A 46 -10.28 -0.42 -11.27
CA GLY A 46 -11.22 -1.18 -12.11
C GLY A 46 -11.05 -2.71 -12.09
N LYS A 47 -9.91 -3.22 -11.60
CA LYS A 47 -9.74 -4.62 -11.18
C LYS A 47 -9.31 -4.65 -9.72
N HIS A 48 -9.91 -5.53 -8.91
CA HIS A 48 -9.52 -5.72 -7.52
C HIS A 48 -8.21 -6.50 -7.45
N SER A 49 -7.16 -5.86 -6.92
CA SER A 49 -5.85 -6.48 -6.78
C SER A 49 -5.16 -6.09 -5.49
N GLN A 50 -4.37 -7.02 -4.95
CA GLN A 50 -3.56 -6.82 -3.77
C GLN A 50 -2.10 -6.67 -4.21
N VAL A 51 -1.55 -5.48 -4.06
CA VAL A 51 -0.15 -5.20 -4.39
C VAL A 51 0.71 -5.46 -3.15
N LEU A 52 1.73 -6.30 -3.31
CA LEU A 52 2.73 -6.61 -2.28
C LEU A 52 3.85 -5.56 -2.26
N ALA A 53 4.69 -5.58 -1.22
CA ALA A 53 5.72 -4.58 -0.98
C ALA A 53 6.56 -4.23 -2.23
N ASN A 54 7.06 -5.23 -2.94
CA ASN A 54 7.92 -5.02 -4.11
C ASN A 54 7.22 -4.25 -5.25
N GLY A 55 5.92 -4.49 -5.46
CA GLY A 55 5.14 -3.82 -6.50
C GLY A 55 4.54 -2.49 -6.05
N LEU A 56 4.49 -2.24 -4.74
CA LEU A 56 3.80 -1.10 -4.16
C LEU A 56 4.50 0.21 -4.52
N ASP A 57 5.82 0.25 -4.40
CA ASP A 57 6.63 1.42 -4.77
C ASP A 57 6.45 1.76 -6.25
N ASN A 58 6.58 0.79 -7.15
CA ASN A 58 6.43 1.02 -8.59
C ASN A 58 5.04 1.57 -8.92
N LYS A 59 3.98 0.99 -8.32
CA LYS A 59 2.60 1.45 -8.52
C LYS A 59 2.40 2.90 -8.05
N PHE A 60 3.02 3.28 -6.92
CA PHE A 60 2.98 4.67 -6.45
C PHE A 60 3.71 5.62 -7.40
N HIS A 61 4.88 5.24 -7.90
CA HIS A 61 5.64 6.08 -8.85
C HIS A 61 4.86 6.26 -10.16
N GLU A 62 4.30 5.20 -10.73
CA GLU A 62 3.47 5.26 -11.94
C GLU A 62 2.27 6.20 -11.77
N ASN A 63 1.56 6.11 -10.64
CA ASN A 63 0.40 6.97 -10.38
C ASN A 63 0.81 8.44 -10.20
N LEU A 64 1.91 8.71 -9.48
CA LEU A 64 2.46 10.06 -9.35
C LEU A 64 2.87 10.65 -10.71
N GLU A 65 3.52 9.85 -11.55
CA GLU A 65 3.98 10.28 -12.87
C GLU A 65 2.81 10.55 -13.82
N GLN A 66 1.78 9.71 -13.78
CA GLN A 66 0.53 9.95 -14.51
C GLN A 66 -0.12 11.27 -14.09
N MET A 67 -0.20 11.55 -12.78
CA MET A 67 -0.79 12.80 -12.28
C MET A 67 0.03 14.04 -12.67
N LYS A 68 1.37 13.94 -12.72
CA LYS A 68 2.23 15.02 -13.22
C LYS A 68 1.99 15.28 -14.70
N LYS A 69 1.90 14.23 -15.52
CA LYS A 69 1.69 14.35 -16.96
C LYS A 69 0.35 15.00 -17.33
N ILE A 70 -0.68 14.74 -16.54
CA ILE A 70 -2.03 15.34 -16.69
C ILE A 70 -2.09 16.76 -16.08
N TRP A 71 -1.00 17.25 -15.46
CA TRP A 71 -0.97 18.54 -14.75
C TRP A 71 -2.02 18.67 -13.65
N ALA A 72 -2.38 17.56 -12.99
CA ALA A 72 -3.29 17.59 -11.88
C ALA A 72 -2.66 18.33 -10.68
N HIS A 73 -3.41 19.19 -10.00
CA HIS A 73 -2.94 19.95 -8.83
C HIS A 73 -2.21 19.05 -7.81
N ARG A 74 -2.80 17.90 -7.48
CA ARG A 74 -2.20 16.90 -6.59
C ARG A 74 -0.84 16.38 -7.08
N GLY A 75 -0.69 16.12 -8.38
CA GLY A 75 0.56 15.69 -9.00
C GLY A 75 1.64 16.76 -8.94
N LEU A 76 1.26 18.01 -9.21
CA LEU A 76 2.15 19.17 -9.10
C LEU A 76 2.60 19.43 -7.66
N CYS A 77 1.69 19.35 -6.68
CA CYS A 77 2.06 19.42 -5.27
C CYS A 77 3.07 18.33 -4.87
N HIS A 78 2.88 17.09 -5.33
CA HIS A 78 3.85 16.02 -5.10
C HIS A 78 5.20 16.30 -5.77
N PHE A 79 5.22 16.88 -6.97
CA PHE A 79 6.45 17.26 -7.66
C PHE A 79 7.21 18.37 -6.91
N TRP A 80 6.49 19.36 -6.37
CA TRP A 80 7.07 20.45 -5.58
C TRP A 80 7.31 20.11 -4.11
N GLY A 81 6.95 18.92 -3.64
CA GLY A 81 7.09 18.52 -2.23
C GLY A 81 6.15 19.25 -1.26
N LEU A 82 5.00 19.71 -1.74
CA LEU A 82 3.98 20.42 -0.95
C LEU A 82 2.92 19.47 -0.38
N CYS A 83 2.20 19.92 0.66
CA CYS A 83 1.04 19.22 1.20
C CYS A 83 -0.09 19.12 0.16
N VAL A 84 -0.68 17.93 0.05
CA VAL A 84 -1.63 17.61 -1.05
C VAL A 84 -3.10 17.72 -0.65
N ARG A 85 -3.44 17.52 0.62
CA ARG A 85 -4.84 17.44 1.12
C ARG A 85 -5.46 18.80 1.51
N GLY A 86 -4.92 19.91 1.00
CA GLY A 86 -5.43 21.25 1.33
C GLY A 86 -5.18 21.67 2.79
N GLN A 87 -4.11 21.14 3.40
CA GLN A 87 -3.70 21.57 4.74
C GLN A 87 -3.18 23.02 4.70
N HIS A 88 -3.44 23.79 5.76
CA HIS A 88 -2.89 25.13 5.87
C HIS A 88 -1.36 25.09 6.05
N THR A 89 -0.65 25.77 5.15
CA THR A 89 0.82 25.82 5.10
C THR A 89 1.42 27.04 5.82
N LYS A 90 0.57 27.96 6.33
CA LYS A 90 1.03 29.18 7.00
C LYS A 90 1.86 28.88 8.26
N THR A 91 1.43 27.90 9.05
CA THR A 91 2.02 27.59 10.38
C THR A 91 2.74 26.26 10.43
N THR A 92 2.59 25.41 9.42
CA THR A 92 2.98 23.99 9.46
C THR A 92 3.89 23.65 8.28
N GLY A 93 4.91 22.82 8.49
CA GLY A 93 5.80 22.35 7.40
C GLY A 93 7.09 23.16 7.19
N HIS A 94 7.41 24.12 8.08
CA HIS A 94 8.55 25.04 7.94
C HIS A 94 9.95 24.40 7.99
N HIS A 95 10.10 23.20 8.57
CA HIS A 95 11.40 22.53 8.76
C HIS A 95 11.57 21.27 7.90
N GLY A 96 10.85 21.17 6.78
CA GLY A 96 11.00 20.04 5.85
C GLY A 96 10.50 18.70 6.42
N CYS A 97 9.44 18.73 7.25
CA CYS A 97 8.79 17.49 7.69
C CYS A 97 8.27 16.72 6.46
N THR A 98 8.58 15.41 6.39
CA THR A 98 8.13 14.53 5.31
C THR A 98 6.63 14.64 5.12
N VAL A 99 6.21 15.15 3.97
CA VAL A 99 4.79 15.23 3.62
C VAL A 99 4.31 13.92 3.02
N HIS A 100 3.21 13.40 3.58
CA HIS A 100 2.34 12.37 3.01
C HIS A 100 2.85 10.92 2.93
N VAL A 101 4.13 10.68 2.62
CA VAL A 101 4.67 9.31 2.45
C VAL A 101 5.85 9.10 3.40
N SER A 102 5.57 8.52 4.56
CA SER A 102 6.59 8.05 5.49
C SER A 102 6.98 6.62 5.13
N LYS A 103 8.18 6.43 4.58
CA LYS A 103 8.82 5.11 4.55
C LYS A 103 9.40 4.83 5.92
N LYS A 104 9.06 3.69 6.51
CA LYS A 104 9.75 3.20 7.70
C LYS A 104 11.16 2.79 7.26
N LYS A 105 12.19 3.33 7.92
CA LYS A 105 13.57 2.85 7.77
C LYS A 105 13.70 1.44 8.34
#